data_AF-A0A9E5UXX2-F1
#
_entry.id   AF-A0A9E5UXX2-F1
#
_cell.length_a   1.000
_cell.length_b   1.000
_cell.length_c   1.000
_cell.angle_alpha   90.00
_cell.angle_beta   90.00
_cell.angle_gamma   90.00
#
_symmetry.space_group_name_H-M   'P 1'
#
loop_
_entity.id
_entity.type
_entity.pdbx_description
1 polymer ?
#
loop_
_entity_poly.entity_id
_entity_poly.type
_entity_poly.pdbx_seq_one_letter_code
_entity_poly.pdbx_strand_id
1 'polypeptide(L)' 'MITMQEEPCQDPVFVELNGKSHRIFAKEHWNVYDLKEQIFKSIKISTFDQRLFIEEEELKDETAISELPRQVTNGNRSL' A
#
# COMPACT_ATOMS: atom_id res chain seq x y z
N MET A 1 10.64 -19.88 -31.11
CA MET A 1 11.18 -19.42 -29.81
C MET A 1 10.07 -18.61 -29.15
N ILE A 2 9.56 -19.06 -28.00
CA ILE A 2 8.51 -18.33 -27.28
C ILE A 2 9.25 -17.40 -26.31
N THR A 3 9.19 -16.11 -26.58
CA THR A 3 9.66 -15.08 -25.66
C THR A 3 8.83 -15.18 -24.39
N MET A 4 9.47 -15.52 -23.26
CA MET A 4 8.84 -15.37 -21.95
C MET A 4 8.61 -13.87 -21.76
N GLN A 5 7.36 -13.46 -21.64
CA GLN A 5 7.04 -12.14 -21.10
C GLN A 5 7.45 -12.21 -19.63
N GLU A 6 8.55 -11.55 -19.29
CA GLU A 6 8.88 -11.20 -17.92
C GLU A 6 7.71 -10.35 -17.42
N GLU A 7 6.81 -10.96 -16.66
CA GLU A 7 5.83 -10.20 -15.89
C GLU A 7 6.63 -9.16 -15.10
N PRO A 8 6.33 -7.85 -15.21
CA PRO A 8 7.01 -6.88 -14.40
C PRO A 8 6.79 -7.32 -12.95
N CYS A 9 7.87 -7.71 -12.28
CA CYS A 9 7.86 -8.17 -10.90
C CYS A 9 7.52 -6.98 -10.00
N GLN A 10 6.27 -6.54 -10.07
CA GLN A 10 5.69 -5.55 -9.20
C GLN A 10 5.09 -6.33 -8.05
N ASP A 11 5.85 -6.41 -6.95
CA ASP A 11 5.36 -7.00 -5.72
C ASP A 11 4.12 -6.23 -5.24
N PRO A 12 2.96 -6.90 -5.11
CA PRO A 12 1.76 -6.22 -4.64
C PRO A 12 1.86 -5.96 -3.14
N VAL A 13 1.42 -4.76 -2.73
CA VAL A 13 1.19 -4.41 -1.32
C VAL A 13 -0.27 -4.73 -0.99
N PHE A 14 -0.49 -5.50 0.06
CA PHE A 14 -1.80 -5.81 0.59
C PHE A 14 -2.18 -4.76 1.63
N VAL A 15 -3.25 -4.03 1.36
CA VAL A 15 -3.78 -3.00 2.25
C VAL A 15 -5.03 -3.54 2.91
N GLU A 16 -4.98 -3.81 4.20
CA GLU A 16 -6.18 -4.18 4.97
C GLU A 16 -7.01 -2.94 5.30
N LEU A 17 -8.27 -2.93 4.90
CA LEU A 17 -9.21 -1.83 5.06
C LEU A 17 -10.56 -2.39 5.51
N ASN A 18 -11.07 -1.96 6.66
CA ASN A 18 -12.35 -2.41 7.20
C ASN A 18 -12.50 -3.95 7.23
N GLY A 19 -11.43 -4.67 7.59
CA GLY A 19 -11.42 -6.14 7.62
C GLY A 19 -11.37 -6.82 6.25
N LYS A 20 -11.08 -6.08 5.18
CA LYS A 20 -10.87 -6.62 3.83
C LYS A 20 -9.47 -6.32 3.35
N SER A 21 -8.78 -7.33 2.81
CA SER A 21 -7.48 -7.14 2.18
C SER A 21 -7.64 -6.70 0.72
N HIS A 22 -7.03 -5.57 0.37
CA HIS A 22 -7.02 -5.00 -0.98
C HIS A 22 -5.62 -5.09 -1.57
N ARG A 23 -5.50 -5.69 -2.75
CA ARG A 23 -4.21 -5.81 -3.45
C ARG A 23 -3.93 -4.55 -4.26
N ILE A 24 -2.90 -3.80 -3.87
CA ILE A 24 -2.44 -2.58 -4.56
C ILE A 24 -1.09 -2.85 -5.18
N PHE A 25 -0.95 -2.64 -6.49
CA PHE A 25 0.32 -2.76 -7.17
C PHE A 25 1.13 -1.50 -6.91
N ALA A 26 2.10 -1.60 -6.00
CA ALA A 26 3.02 -0.52 -5.71
C ALA A 26 4.28 -0.64 -6.56
N LYS A 27 4.92 0.49 -6.84
CA LYS A 27 6.23 0.52 -7.50
C LYS A 27 7.30 0.65 -6.43
N GLU A 28 8.46 0.06 -6.67
CA GLU A 28 9.58 0.04 -5.71
C GLU A 28 10.06 1.45 -5.30
N HIS A 29 9.97 2.44 -6.19
CA HIS A 29 10.35 3.83 -5.95
C HIS A 29 9.25 4.68 -5.29
N TRP A 30 8.09 4.09 -4.98
CA TRP A 30 7.00 4.82 -4.33
C TRP A 30 7.23 4.95 -2.84
N ASN A 31 6.60 5.97 -2.27
CA ASN A 31 6.49 6.14 -0.83
C ASN A 31 5.05 5.85 -0.36
N VAL A 32 4.86 5.95 0.95
CA VAL A 32 3.55 5.75 1.61
C VAL A 32 2.50 6.73 1.07
N TYR A 33 2.88 7.97 0.75
CA TYR A 33 1.96 8.93 0.14
C TYR A 33 1.45 8.46 -1.23
N ASP A 34 2.34 7.98 -2.10
CA ASP A 34 1.98 7.43 -3.41
C ASP A 34 1.02 6.23 -3.26
N LEU A 35 1.26 5.38 -2.26
CA LEU A 35 0.37 4.26 -1.94
C LEU A 35 -1.01 4.74 -1.46
N LYS A 36 -1.06 5.77 -0.60
CA LYS A 36 -2.32 6.41 -0.19
C LYS A 36 -3.10 6.95 -1.39
N GLU A 37 -2.41 7.55 -2.37
CA GLU A 37 -3.06 8.00 -3.62
C GLU A 37 -3.66 6.84 -4.43
N GLN A 38 -3.00 5.68 -4.48
CA GLN A 38 -3.56 4.50 -5.15
C GLN A 38 -4.75 3.90 -4.42
N ILE A 39 -4.70 3.87 -3.09
CA ILE A 39 -5.83 3.47 -2.25
C ILE A 39 -7.01 4.42 -2.50
N PHE A 40 -6.78 5.73 -2.57
CA PHE A 40 -7.81 6.72 -2.93
C PHE A 40 -8.40 6.45 -4.31
N LYS A 41 -7.58 6.16 -5.32
CA LYS A 41 -8.06 5.82 -6.67
C LYS A 41 -8.94 4.58 -6.68
N SER A 42 -8.59 3.57 -5.87
CA SER A 42 -9.27 2.27 -5.84
C SER A 42 -10.53 2.25 -4.98
N ILE A 43 -10.50 2.85 -3.79
CA ILE A 43 -11.54 2.70 -2.75
C ILE A 43 -12.18 4.05 -2.37
N LYS A 44 -11.72 5.18 -2.94
CA LYS A 44 -12.25 6.54 -2.72
C LYS A 44 -12.15 7.05 -1.28
N ILE A 45 -11.22 6.53 -0.48
CA ILE A 45 -10.88 7.05 0.85
C ILE A 45 -9.85 8.17 0.69
N SER A 46 -10.17 9.37 1.17
CA SER A 46 -9.27 10.54 1.11
C SER A 46 -7.90 10.21 1.67
N THR A 47 -6.83 10.61 0.98
CA THR A 47 -5.44 10.37 1.45
C THR A 47 -5.18 10.92 2.85
N PHE A 48 -5.84 12.03 3.23
CA PHE A 48 -5.77 12.63 4.56
C PHE A 48 -6.47 11.80 5.66
N ASP A 49 -7.48 11.04 5.31
CA ASP A 49 -8.20 10.15 6.23
C ASP A 49 -7.50 8.78 6.35
N GLN A 50 -6.49 8.50 5.53
CA GLN A 50 -5.76 7.24 5.55
C GLN A 50 -4.59 7.30 6.55
N ARG A 51 -4.62 6.40 7.53
CA ARG A 51 -3.49 6.14 8.42
C ARG A 51 -3.06 4.70 8.25
N LEU A 52 -1.86 4.51 7.70
CA LEU A 52 -1.31 3.20 7.40
C LEU A 52 -0.40 2.75 8.54
N PHE A 53 -0.54 1.49 8.97
CA PHE A 53 0.19 0.91 10.08
C PHE A 53 0.85 -0.40 9.68
N ILE A 54 1.99 -0.69 10.32
CA ILE A 54 2.68 -1.99 10.30
C ILE A 54 3.02 -2.35 11.72
N GLU A 55 2.64 -3.55 12.17
CA GLU A 55 3.05 -4.10 13.48
C GLU A 55 2.93 -3.08 14.64
N GLU A 56 1.93 -2.18 14.58
CA GLU A 56 1.64 -1.08 15.54
C GLU A 56 2.34 0.28 15.30
N GLU A 57 3.23 0.41 14.32
CA GLU A 57 3.86 1.69 13.95
C GLU A 57 3.10 2.41 12.82
N GLU A 58 2.82 3.70 13.01
CA GLU A 58 2.22 4.55 11.96
C GLU A 58 3.26 4.93 10.92
N LEU A 59 2.93 4.68 9.66
CA LEU A 59 3.77 4.98 8.53
C LEU A 59 3.74 6.46 8.15
N LYS A 60 4.93 7.05 8.05
CA LYS A 60 5.11 8.40 7.54
C LYS A 60 4.99 8.41 6.03
N ASP A 61 4.47 9.51 5.49
CA ASP A 61 4.25 9.71 4.06
C ASP A 61 5.53 9.57 3.22
N GLU A 62 6.68 9.93 3.78
CA GLU A 62 8.00 9.86 3.14
C GLU A 62 8.64 8.47 3.16
N THR A 63 8.10 7.51 3.94
CA THR A 63 8.67 6.16 4.05
C THR A 63 8.58 5.44 2.70
N ALA A 64 9.68 4.83 2.25
CA ALA A 64 9.71 4.11 0.98
C ALA A 64 8.92 2.80 1.09
N ILE A 65 8.13 2.48 0.07
CA ILE A 65 7.36 1.24 -0.01
C ILE A 65 8.28 0.01 -0.01
N SER A 66 9.48 0.15 -0.57
CA SER A 66 10.51 -0.91 -0.58
C SER A 66 10.98 -1.32 0.81
N GLU A 67 10.83 -0.45 1.80
CA GLU A 67 11.17 -0.72 3.22
C GLU A 67 9.98 -1.32 3.99
N LEU A 68 8.80 -1.37 3.39
CA LEU A 68 7.60 -1.87 4.03
C LEU A 68 7.46 -3.39 3.84
N PRO A 69 6.90 -4.10 4.83
CA PRO A 69 6.37 -5.43 4.59
C PRO A 69 5.27 -5.36 3.54
N ARG A 70 5.09 -6.49 2.85
CA ARG A 70 4.07 -6.65 1.79
C ARG A 70 2.64 -6.41 2.27
N GLN A 71 2.38 -6.26 3.57
CA GLN A 71 1.04 -6.00 4.12
C GLN A 71 1.05 -4.79 5.07
N VAL A 72 0.11 -3.87 4.84
CA VAL A 72 -0.13 -2.70 5.68
C VAL A 72 -1.61 -2.63 6.07
N THR A 73 -1.92 -2.03 7.22
CA THR A 73 -3.31 -1.90 7.70
C THR A 73 -3.71 -0.43 7.69
N ASN A 74 -4.86 -0.11 7.09
CA ASN A 74 -5.44 1.22 7.13
C ASN A 74 -6.55 1.26 8.18
N GLY A 75 -6.32 2.01 9.26
CA GLY A 75 -7.27 2.13 10.35
C GLY A 75 -7.28 3.54 10.90
N ASN A 76 -8.41 4.00 11.41
CA ASN A 76 -8.33 5.01 12.46
C ASN A 76 -7.93 4.26 13.72
N ARG A 77 -6.87 4.69 14.40
CA ARG A 77 -6.63 4.27 15.79
C ARG A 77 -7.75 4.87 16.66
N SER A 78 -8.95 4.33 16.53
CA SER A 78 -9.94 4.36 17.59
C SER A 78 -9.50 3.28 18.56
N LEU A 79 -8.97 3.72 19.70
CA LEU A 79 -9.29 3.05 20.95
C LEU A 79 -10.81 2.96 21.08
#